data_AF-D5SR06-F1
#
_entry.id   AF-D5SR06-F1
#
_cell.length_a   1.000
_cell.length_b   1.000
_cell.length_c   1.000
_cell.angle_alpha   90.00
_cell.angle_beta   90.00
_cell.angle_gamma   90.00
#
_symmetry.space_group_name_H-M   'P 1'
#
loop_
_entity.id
_entity.type
_entity.pdbx_description
1 polymer ?
#
loop_
_entity_poly.entity_id
_entity_poly.type
_entity_poly.pdbx_seq_one_letter_code
_entity_poly.pdbx_strand_id
1 'polypeptide(L)'
;MHRLLQFLMAQKPMMTPAISAWACFFWLASVSLCVVSSGSELQAEDKADETGFVSIFDGKTLEGWDGNPEFWSVQDGAITGITTAEKPTKGNTFIIWRGGETADFELRLDYKIQGGNSGIQYRSFEVKDQPWVIGGYQADFEAGNTYSGINYGERFRGILALRGQKTVIGENHKPVVKEQFAEGAALQSAIKKDDWNSYRIVARGFQFDHYINDTLMSSVIDEDLKDRRAKGLLALQLHAGPPMKVQFKNIRLKTLDATADKVSSSKEPAKKKVLLLAGNRSHGFGAHDHTAGCTLLARLLNESGLPIEATMHSLQSQGWPSPEVLSAADSIVIYADGGGGHPFNSHLDELQKLVDRGTGIVCIHYGVETVAGKPGQAFLDWTGGYFEPHWSVNPHWTADYKAFPAHPITSGVKPFRINDEWYYHMRFREGMEGVTPILTDLPGPETLKRPDGPHSGNPAVREAIAKGEPQHMAWAHQRANGARGFGCSGGHVHWNWGHPEFRRLFLNGIAWTAQVDVPAGGVPIGQVGVEELLVGHDEQIPENFNKARVEAMLKEWN
;
A
#
# COMPACT_ATOMS: atom_id res chain seq x y z
N MET A 1 -72.73 28.76 19.44
CA MET A 1 -73.52 28.72 20.69
C MET A 1 -72.56 28.57 21.86
N HIS A 2 -72.72 29.40 22.90
CA HIS A 2 -71.99 29.45 24.19
C HIS A 2 -70.50 29.89 24.09
N ARG A 3 -70.08 31.14 24.39
CA ARG A 3 -70.17 31.98 25.62
C ARG A 3 -69.76 31.18 26.86
N LEU A 4 -68.97 31.67 27.82
CA LEU A 4 -68.17 32.87 28.10
C LEU A 4 -67.49 32.51 29.45
N LEU A 5 -66.31 33.03 29.79
CA LEU A 5 -66.08 33.72 31.07
C LEU A 5 -64.62 34.22 31.17
N GLN A 6 -64.50 35.53 31.31
CA GLN A 6 -63.33 36.26 31.81
C GLN A 6 -63.48 36.46 33.33
N PHE A 7 -62.36 36.70 34.02
CA PHE A 7 -62.24 37.67 35.14
C PHE A 7 -60.75 38.12 35.15
N LEU A 8 -60.39 39.37 34.79
CA LEU A 8 -60.37 40.62 35.61
C LEU A 8 -59.31 40.54 36.72
N MET A 9 -58.43 41.51 37.03
CA MET A 9 -58.28 42.96 36.78
C MET A 9 -56.82 43.33 37.17
N ALA A 10 -56.10 44.14 36.39
CA ALA A 10 -55.88 45.59 36.56
C ALA A 10 -54.79 46.00 37.58
N GLN A 11 -53.74 46.69 37.12
CA GLN A 11 -53.53 48.14 37.34
C GLN A 11 -52.22 48.63 36.68
N LYS A 12 -52.31 49.81 36.04
CA LYS A 12 -51.27 50.67 35.44
C LYS A 12 -50.81 51.72 36.50
N PRO A 13 -49.95 52.73 36.21
CA PRO A 13 -48.71 52.84 35.41
C PRO A 13 -47.62 53.72 36.13
N MET A 14 -46.59 54.14 35.37
CA MET A 14 -45.90 55.47 35.37
C MET A 14 -44.41 55.58 35.74
N MET A 15 -43.73 56.27 34.82
CA MET A 15 -42.66 57.28 34.97
C MET A 15 -41.17 56.87 35.12
N THR A 16 -40.41 57.24 34.09
CA THR A 16 -39.00 57.70 34.07
C THR A 16 -38.84 59.03 34.86
N PRO A 17 -37.64 59.47 35.33
CA PRO A 17 -36.39 59.58 34.55
C PRO A 17 -35.05 59.36 35.32
N ALA A 18 -33.96 59.60 34.59
CA ALA A 18 -32.54 59.33 34.84
C ALA A 18 -31.88 60.03 36.05
N ILE A 19 -30.72 59.48 36.51
CA ILE A 19 -29.37 60.10 36.62
C ILE A 19 -28.47 59.35 37.65
N SER A 20 -27.17 59.25 37.30
CA SER A 20 -25.94 59.08 38.11
C SER A 20 -25.61 57.80 38.89
N ALA A 21 -24.68 57.03 38.31
CA ALA A 21 -23.31 56.75 38.78
C ALA A 21 -23.01 56.30 40.23
N TRP A 22 -22.35 55.12 40.27
CA TRP A 22 -21.35 54.58 41.23
C TRP A 22 -21.87 53.85 42.49
N ALA A 23 -21.91 52.51 42.44
CA ALA A 23 -20.83 51.63 42.97
C ALA A 23 -21.13 50.11 42.79
N CYS A 24 -20.07 49.37 42.44
CA CYS A 24 -19.75 47.96 42.75
C CYS A 24 -20.44 46.75 42.04
N PHE A 25 -19.61 46.08 41.23
CA PHE A 25 -19.45 44.62 40.99
C PHE A 25 -20.65 43.74 40.56
N PHE A 26 -20.61 43.22 39.33
CA PHE A 26 -20.77 41.79 38.95
C PHE A 26 -20.48 41.61 37.42
N TRP A 27 -20.36 40.36 36.97
CA TRP A 27 -19.36 39.85 36.00
C TRP A 27 -19.88 39.62 34.55
N LEU A 28 -18.92 39.63 33.61
CA LEU A 28 -18.82 38.96 32.29
C LEU A 28 -19.53 39.46 31.02
N ALA A 29 -18.74 39.38 29.94
CA ALA A 29 -18.91 39.87 28.59
C ALA A 29 -19.10 38.73 27.58
N SER A 30 -19.78 39.01 26.47
CA SER A 30 -19.39 38.54 25.13
C SER A 30 -20.12 39.34 24.05
N VAL A 31 -19.34 39.92 23.14
CA VAL A 31 -19.79 40.74 22.01
C VAL A 31 -19.91 39.86 20.77
N SER A 32 -21.07 39.87 20.13
CA SER A 32 -21.25 39.45 18.73
C SER A 32 -21.36 40.69 17.86
N LEU A 33 -20.63 40.72 16.74
CA LEU A 33 -20.97 41.56 15.59
C LEU A 33 -20.60 40.85 14.27
N CYS A 34 -21.56 40.86 13.35
CA CYS A 34 -21.64 40.19 12.06
C CYS A 34 -20.71 40.76 10.97
N VAL A 35 -20.34 39.92 9.98
CA VAL A 35 -20.26 40.32 8.55
C VAL A 35 -20.69 39.15 7.65
N VAL A 36 -21.32 39.52 6.54
CA VAL A 36 -22.07 38.75 5.53
C VAL A 36 -21.16 38.11 4.45
N SER A 37 -21.73 37.09 3.79
CA SER A 37 -21.27 36.19 2.72
C SER A 37 -20.35 36.74 1.61
N SER A 38 -19.37 35.92 1.20
CA SER A 38 -19.29 35.19 -0.10
C SER A 38 -17.83 34.85 -0.40
N GLY A 39 -17.49 33.57 -0.63
CA GLY A 39 -16.18 33.21 -1.17
C GLY A 39 -15.67 31.82 -0.80
N SER A 40 -15.51 30.99 -1.83
CA SER A 40 -14.72 29.75 -1.95
C SER A 40 -15.09 28.55 -1.05
N GLU A 41 -16.06 27.77 -1.52
CA GLU A 41 -15.74 26.35 -1.77
C GLU A 41 -14.79 26.30 -2.97
N LEU A 42 -13.57 25.81 -2.78
CA LEU A 42 -12.72 25.20 -3.81
C LEU A 42 -11.46 24.60 -3.14
N GLN A 43 -11.27 23.31 -3.41
CA GLN A 43 -10.00 22.55 -3.43
C GLN A 43 -9.31 22.27 -2.09
N ALA A 44 -9.67 21.14 -1.49
CA ALA A 44 -8.66 20.28 -0.90
C ALA A 44 -7.88 19.65 -2.07
N GLU A 45 -6.74 20.23 -2.42
CA GLU A 45 -5.76 19.54 -3.27
C GLU A 45 -5.24 18.31 -2.53
N ASP A 46 -5.31 17.16 -3.20
CA ASP A 46 -4.63 15.92 -2.80
C ASP A 46 -3.19 16.26 -2.40
N LYS A 47 -2.86 16.15 -1.10
CA LYS A 47 -1.47 16.08 -0.69
C LYS A 47 -0.92 14.73 -1.16
N ALA A 48 -0.44 14.72 -2.40
CA ALA A 48 0.41 13.67 -2.92
C ALA A 48 1.52 13.39 -1.90
N ASP A 49 1.87 12.13 -1.69
CA ASP A 49 2.98 11.74 -0.81
C ASP A 49 4.26 12.45 -1.26
N GLU A 50 4.75 13.37 -0.43
CA GLU A 50 5.99 14.14 -0.62
C GLU A 50 7.19 13.45 0.06
N THR A 51 6.97 12.31 0.72
CA THR A 51 8.02 11.62 1.48
C THR A 51 9.15 11.16 0.57
N GLY A 52 10.36 11.64 0.85
CA GLY A 52 11.58 11.29 0.11
C GLY A 52 11.89 12.16 -1.11
N PHE A 53 11.07 13.16 -1.43
CA PHE A 53 11.38 14.13 -2.47
C PHE A 53 12.31 15.23 -1.96
N VAL A 54 13.31 15.59 -2.78
CA VAL A 54 14.20 16.73 -2.57
C VAL A 54 13.99 17.73 -3.70
N SER A 55 13.80 19.00 -3.35
CA SER A 55 13.75 20.06 -4.36
C SER A 55 15.14 20.31 -4.93
N ILE A 56 15.25 20.33 -6.26
CA ILE A 56 16.53 20.56 -6.98
C ILE A 56 16.57 21.92 -7.70
N PHE A 57 15.61 22.79 -7.41
CA PHE A 57 15.56 24.17 -7.91
C PHE A 57 14.95 25.09 -6.84
N ASP A 58 15.66 26.16 -6.51
CA ASP A 58 15.33 27.08 -5.41
C ASP A 58 14.24 28.11 -5.75
N GLY A 59 13.82 28.18 -7.02
CA GLY A 59 12.87 29.18 -7.51
C GLY A 59 13.45 30.59 -7.66
N LYS A 60 14.77 30.77 -7.55
CA LYS A 60 15.40 32.10 -7.49
C LYS A 60 16.62 32.21 -8.38
N THR A 61 17.47 31.20 -8.43
CA THR A 61 18.76 31.24 -9.12
C THR A 61 18.96 29.99 -9.98
N LEU A 62 19.88 30.05 -10.94
CA LEU A 62 20.33 28.86 -11.67
C LEU A 62 21.47 28.14 -10.93
N GLU A 63 21.60 28.31 -9.60
CA GLU A 63 22.61 27.60 -8.83
C GLU A 63 22.40 26.07 -8.97
N GLY A 64 23.48 25.36 -9.30
CA GLY A 64 23.42 23.94 -9.62
C GLY A 64 22.88 23.61 -11.01
N TRP A 65 22.62 24.61 -11.86
CA TRP A 65 22.16 24.44 -13.24
C TRP A 65 23.11 25.14 -14.21
N ASP A 66 23.54 24.43 -15.26
CA ASP A 66 24.52 24.88 -16.24
C ASP A 66 23.93 24.86 -17.65
N GLY A 67 23.64 26.03 -18.18
CA GLY A 67 23.06 26.24 -19.50
C GLY A 67 23.59 27.54 -20.11
N ASN A 68 23.46 27.70 -21.42
CA ASN A 68 23.88 28.92 -22.08
C ASN A 68 23.13 30.15 -21.51
N PRO A 69 23.82 31.13 -20.88
CA PRO A 69 23.19 32.29 -20.27
C PRO A 69 22.53 33.24 -21.28
N GLU A 70 22.80 33.09 -22.58
CA GLU A 70 22.08 33.83 -23.62
C GLU A 70 20.61 33.41 -23.74
N PHE A 71 20.28 32.19 -23.34
CA PHE A 71 18.95 31.59 -23.53
C PHE A 71 18.24 31.26 -22.21
N TRP A 72 18.99 30.98 -21.14
CA TRP A 72 18.44 30.52 -19.87
C TRP A 72 18.52 31.58 -18.78
N SER A 73 17.41 31.78 -18.08
CA SER A 73 17.29 32.68 -16.92
C SER A 73 16.22 32.18 -15.96
N VAL A 74 16.14 32.74 -14.75
CA VAL A 74 14.98 32.55 -13.87
C VAL A 74 13.99 33.70 -14.08
N GLN A 75 12.73 33.37 -14.38
CA GLN A 75 11.62 34.33 -14.47
C GLN A 75 10.42 33.80 -13.70
N ASP A 76 9.80 34.63 -12.87
CA ASP A 76 8.58 34.30 -12.11
C ASP A 76 8.68 32.98 -11.31
N GLY A 77 9.84 32.74 -10.71
CA GLY A 77 10.10 31.53 -9.93
C GLY A 77 10.30 30.26 -10.77
N ALA A 78 10.55 30.39 -12.07
CA ALA A 78 10.73 29.26 -12.99
C ALA A 78 12.04 29.38 -13.81
N ILE A 79 12.72 28.25 -14.00
CA ILE A 79 13.78 28.13 -15.01
C ILE A 79 13.13 28.37 -16.36
N THR A 80 13.59 29.39 -17.09
CA THR A 80 12.97 29.90 -18.30
C THR A 80 13.97 29.91 -19.45
N GLY A 81 13.64 29.17 -20.52
CA GLY A 81 14.37 29.15 -21.78
C GLY A 81 13.61 29.91 -22.87
N ILE A 82 14.28 30.80 -23.59
CA ILE A 82 13.65 31.63 -24.64
C ILE A 82 14.50 31.64 -25.91
N THR A 83 13.88 31.41 -27.06
CA THR A 83 14.42 31.76 -28.38
C THR A 83 13.55 32.83 -29.04
N THR A 84 14.18 33.69 -29.83
CA THR A 84 13.49 34.74 -30.61
C THR A 84 13.91 34.64 -32.08
N ALA A 85 13.23 35.39 -32.96
CA ALA A 85 13.61 35.41 -34.37
C ALA A 85 15.02 36.01 -34.56
N GLU A 86 15.38 36.96 -33.71
CA GLU A 86 16.68 37.63 -33.70
C GLU A 86 17.76 36.82 -32.99
N LYS A 87 17.38 35.96 -32.04
CA LYS A 87 18.27 35.08 -31.29
C LYS A 87 17.78 33.62 -31.33
N PRO A 88 17.89 32.95 -32.48
CA PRO A 88 17.63 31.52 -32.56
C PRO A 88 18.81 30.74 -31.97
N THR A 89 18.54 29.57 -31.40
CA THR A 89 19.60 28.62 -31.10
C THR A 89 20.05 27.91 -32.40
N LYS A 90 21.35 27.57 -32.50
CA LYS A 90 21.95 26.92 -33.69
C LYS A 90 21.87 25.37 -33.64
N GLY A 91 20.99 24.86 -32.78
CA GLY A 91 20.78 23.44 -32.47
C GLY A 91 20.06 23.32 -31.12
N ASN A 92 19.55 22.13 -30.78
CA ASN A 92 18.95 21.92 -29.45
C ASN A 92 19.98 22.23 -28.37
N THR A 93 19.61 23.07 -27.40
CA THR A 93 20.45 23.43 -26.26
C THR A 93 19.76 23.03 -24.97
N PHE A 94 20.53 22.74 -23.94
CA PHE A 94 20.02 22.20 -22.68
C PHE A 94 20.57 22.99 -21.50
N ILE A 95 19.79 23.07 -20.42
CA ILE A 95 20.29 23.47 -19.11
C ILE A 95 20.43 22.22 -18.24
N ILE A 96 21.66 21.89 -17.85
CA ILE A 96 22.04 20.64 -17.23
C ILE A 96 22.08 20.82 -15.71
N TRP A 97 21.42 19.93 -14.99
CA TRP A 97 21.55 19.90 -13.53
C TRP A 97 22.90 19.31 -13.14
N ARG A 98 23.70 20.07 -12.39
CA ARG A 98 25.05 19.72 -11.92
C ARG A 98 25.06 19.16 -10.50
N GLY A 99 23.90 18.97 -9.87
CA GLY A 99 23.80 18.38 -8.54
C GLY A 99 24.00 16.87 -8.48
N GLY A 100 24.08 16.17 -9.62
CA GLY A 100 24.40 14.75 -9.66
C GLY A 100 23.90 14.03 -10.93
N GLU A 101 23.93 12.70 -10.87
CA GLU A 101 23.34 11.83 -11.88
C GLU A 101 22.02 11.24 -11.39
N THR A 102 21.08 11.09 -12.30
CA THR A 102 19.84 10.33 -12.09
C THR A 102 20.06 8.86 -12.40
N ALA A 103 19.63 7.95 -11.52
CA ALA A 103 19.65 6.50 -11.72
C ALA A 103 18.21 5.97 -11.73
N ASP A 104 17.81 5.23 -10.69
CA ASP A 104 16.39 4.96 -10.43
C ASP A 104 15.83 6.16 -9.64
N PHE A 105 14.77 6.78 -10.14
CA PHE A 105 14.23 8.00 -9.57
C PHE A 105 12.74 8.18 -9.90
N GLU A 106 12.09 9.00 -9.08
CA GLU A 106 10.86 9.68 -9.43
C GLU A 106 11.12 11.19 -9.49
N LEU A 107 10.81 11.80 -10.63
CA LEU A 107 10.91 13.25 -10.83
C LEU A 107 9.49 13.80 -10.95
N ARG A 108 9.22 14.90 -10.23
CA ARG A 108 8.00 15.70 -10.37
C ARG A 108 8.38 17.15 -10.65
N LEU A 109 7.76 17.76 -11.64
CA LEU A 109 7.90 19.19 -11.94
C LEU A 109 6.65 19.72 -12.62
N ASP A 110 6.53 21.05 -12.67
CA ASP A 110 5.54 21.71 -13.51
C ASP A 110 6.23 22.39 -14.69
N TYR A 111 5.63 22.28 -15.87
CA TYR A 111 6.09 22.95 -17.08
C TYR A 111 5.01 23.82 -17.71
N LYS A 112 5.44 24.84 -18.43
CA LYS A 112 4.61 25.66 -19.32
C LYS A 112 5.39 25.95 -20.58
N ILE A 113 4.76 25.80 -21.74
CA ILE A 113 5.41 26.00 -23.04
C ILE A 113 4.54 26.87 -23.96
N GLN A 114 5.20 27.73 -24.72
CA GLN A 114 4.61 28.58 -25.74
C GLN A 114 5.48 28.46 -27.00
N GLY A 115 4.92 27.85 -28.05
CA GLY A 115 5.65 27.53 -29.28
C GLY A 115 6.67 26.40 -29.11
N GLY A 116 7.00 25.75 -30.23
CA GLY A 116 8.05 24.73 -30.29
C GLY A 116 7.75 23.42 -29.53
N ASN A 117 8.82 22.63 -29.37
CA ASN A 117 8.90 21.38 -28.63
C ASN A 117 9.96 21.55 -27.53
N SER A 118 9.86 20.76 -26.47
CA SER A 118 10.82 20.71 -25.39
C SER A 118 10.78 19.31 -24.77
N GLY A 119 11.71 19.04 -23.87
CA GLY A 119 11.73 17.77 -23.15
C GLY A 119 12.55 17.83 -21.89
N ILE A 120 12.36 16.81 -21.07
CA ILE A 120 13.13 16.54 -19.86
C ILE A 120 14.04 15.37 -20.16
N GLN A 121 15.33 15.65 -20.26
CA GLN A 121 16.36 14.65 -20.52
C GLN A 121 16.78 13.99 -19.22
N TYR A 122 16.82 12.66 -19.19
CA TYR A 122 17.25 11.90 -18.03
C TYR A 122 18.16 10.74 -18.43
N ARG A 123 18.97 10.28 -17.48
CA ARG A 123 20.06 9.32 -17.69
C ARG A 123 20.95 9.65 -18.90
N SER A 124 21.10 10.93 -19.18
CA SER A 124 21.73 11.44 -20.40
C SER A 124 23.25 11.52 -20.30
N PHE A 125 23.90 11.81 -21.42
CA PHE A 125 25.33 12.02 -21.55
C PHE A 125 25.62 13.28 -22.35
N GLU A 126 26.73 13.96 -22.05
CA GLU A 126 27.19 15.09 -22.84
C GLU A 126 27.73 14.64 -24.19
N VAL A 127 27.47 15.43 -25.22
CA VAL A 127 28.10 15.26 -26.52
C VAL A 127 29.46 15.93 -26.48
N LYS A 128 30.49 15.15 -26.78
CA LYS A 128 31.88 15.62 -26.80
C LYS A 128 32.02 16.85 -27.70
N ASP A 129 32.77 17.85 -27.21
CA ASP A 129 33.11 19.09 -27.90
C ASP A 129 31.90 19.96 -28.32
N GLN A 130 30.73 19.73 -27.72
CA GLN A 130 29.50 20.49 -27.95
C GLN A 130 28.88 20.93 -26.61
N PRO A 131 29.18 22.14 -26.11
CA PRO A 131 28.68 22.59 -24.81
C PRO A 131 27.16 22.66 -24.80
N TRP A 132 26.55 22.24 -23.68
CA TRP A 132 25.11 22.23 -23.49
C TRP A 132 24.32 21.43 -24.53
N VAL A 133 24.96 20.42 -25.13
CA VAL A 133 24.32 19.44 -26.00
C VAL A 133 24.45 18.07 -25.35
N ILE A 134 23.33 17.38 -25.17
CA ILE A 134 23.28 16.07 -24.54
C ILE A 134 22.50 15.07 -25.40
N GLY A 135 22.71 13.79 -25.15
CA GLY A 135 21.89 12.71 -25.69
C GLY A 135 21.42 11.76 -24.59
N GLY A 136 20.32 11.07 -24.79
CA GLY A 136 19.72 10.19 -23.79
C GLY A 136 18.22 10.02 -23.97
N TYR A 137 17.56 9.54 -22.91
CA TYR A 137 16.10 9.43 -22.88
C TYR A 137 15.47 10.79 -22.57
N GLN A 138 14.38 11.08 -23.26
CA GLN A 138 13.67 12.35 -23.20
C GLN A 138 12.18 12.13 -22.98
N ALA A 139 11.65 12.82 -21.97
CA ALA A 139 10.22 12.96 -21.77
C ALA A 139 9.74 14.24 -22.46
N ASP A 140 9.06 14.07 -23.60
CA ASP A 140 8.76 15.16 -24.53
C ASP A 140 7.43 15.85 -24.22
N PHE A 141 7.40 17.14 -24.54
CA PHE A 141 6.20 17.97 -24.60
C PHE A 141 6.35 19.13 -25.57
N GLU A 142 5.24 19.58 -26.13
CA GLU A 142 5.21 20.64 -27.13
C GLU A 142 3.99 21.55 -26.96
N ALA A 143 4.01 22.68 -27.65
CA ALA A 143 2.84 23.55 -27.79
C ALA A 143 1.81 22.99 -28.81
N GLY A 144 2.22 22.02 -29.64
CA GLY A 144 1.38 21.24 -30.53
C GLY A 144 0.62 20.10 -29.83
N ASN A 145 0.13 19.13 -30.62
CA ASN A 145 -0.75 18.06 -30.16
C ASN A 145 -0.22 16.63 -30.42
N THR A 146 1.00 16.52 -30.93
CA THR A 146 1.56 15.30 -31.50
C THR A 146 2.47 14.58 -30.52
N TYR A 147 3.42 15.31 -29.93
CA TYR A 147 4.57 14.75 -29.23
C TYR A 147 4.49 14.85 -27.70
N SER A 148 3.51 15.58 -27.15
CA SER A 148 3.40 15.67 -25.70
C SER A 148 3.06 14.34 -25.05
N GLY A 149 3.97 13.88 -24.17
CA GLY A 149 3.85 12.63 -23.44
C GLY A 149 4.54 11.42 -24.09
N ILE A 150 5.23 11.60 -25.23
CA ILE A 150 6.03 10.53 -25.82
C ILE A 150 7.31 10.27 -25.00
N ASN A 151 7.96 9.14 -25.28
CA ASN A 151 9.34 8.89 -24.88
C ASN A 151 10.23 8.92 -26.13
N TYR A 152 11.21 9.81 -26.15
CA TYR A 152 12.13 10.04 -27.27
C TYR A 152 13.58 9.81 -26.85
N GLY A 153 14.44 9.37 -27.76
CA GLY A 153 15.86 9.18 -27.55
C GLY A 153 16.67 10.22 -28.31
N GLU A 154 16.88 11.40 -27.71
CA GLU A 154 17.64 12.49 -28.32
C GLU A 154 19.10 12.09 -28.51
N ARG A 155 19.60 12.23 -29.75
CA ARG A 155 20.93 11.72 -30.18
C ARG A 155 21.21 10.30 -29.67
N PHE A 156 20.15 9.49 -29.61
CA PHE A 156 20.18 8.16 -29.06
C PHE A 156 19.43 7.19 -29.97
N ARG A 157 18.09 7.10 -29.87
CA ARG A 157 17.29 6.08 -30.59
C ARG A 157 16.00 6.58 -31.24
N GLY A 158 15.75 7.89 -31.25
CA GLY A 158 14.50 8.45 -31.82
C GLY A 158 13.27 8.07 -30.97
N ILE A 159 12.08 7.95 -31.58
CA ILE A 159 10.85 7.67 -30.82
C ILE A 159 10.93 6.27 -30.20
N LEU A 160 10.82 6.20 -28.88
CA LEU A 160 10.82 4.96 -28.09
C LEU A 160 9.40 4.49 -27.75
N ALA A 161 8.47 5.41 -27.51
CA ALA A 161 7.05 5.12 -27.39
C ALA A 161 6.25 6.37 -27.79
N LEU A 162 5.21 6.20 -28.60
CA LEU A 162 4.21 7.25 -28.80
C LEU A 162 3.27 7.33 -27.59
N ARG A 163 2.51 8.41 -27.50
CA ARG A 163 1.49 8.58 -26.47
C ARG A 163 0.43 7.46 -26.58
N GLY A 164 0.09 6.86 -25.45
CA GLY A 164 -0.84 5.73 -25.34
C GLY A 164 -0.18 4.36 -25.55
N GLN A 165 1.15 4.30 -25.68
CA GLN A 165 1.87 3.05 -25.93
C GLN A 165 2.70 2.60 -24.75
N LYS A 166 2.73 1.28 -24.58
CA LYS A 166 3.78 0.56 -23.87
C LYS A 166 4.68 -0.15 -24.87
N THR A 167 5.97 0.11 -24.83
CA THR A 167 6.95 -0.51 -25.72
C THR A 167 8.03 -1.27 -24.96
N VAL A 168 8.62 -2.26 -25.64
CA VAL A 168 9.83 -2.96 -25.17
C VAL A 168 10.90 -2.83 -26.24
N ILE A 169 12.10 -2.42 -25.85
CA ILE A 169 13.29 -2.36 -26.72
C ILE A 169 14.16 -3.56 -26.37
N GLY A 170 14.36 -4.46 -27.32
CA GLY A 170 15.16 -5.67 -27.13
C GLY A 170 16.45 -5.67 -27.95
N GLU A 171 16.98 -6.86 -28.23
CA GLU A 171 18.26 -7.07 -28.93
C GLU A 171 18.36 -6.42 -30.33
N ASN A 172 17.22 -6.11 -30.96
CA ASN A 172 17.19 -5.45 -32.28
C ASN A 172 17.34 -3.91 -32.20
N HIS A 173 17.57 -3.35 -31.01
CA HIS A 173 17.73 -1.92 -30.74
C HIS A 173 16.52 -1.05 -31.12
N LYS A 174 15.36 -1.65 -31.38
CA LYS A 174 14.15 -0.94 -31.84
C LYS A 174 12.99 -1.16 -30.86
N PRO A 175 12.17 -0.13 -30.62
CA PRO A 175 10.98 -0.29 -29.80
C PRO A 175 9.94 -1.16 -30.51
N VAL A 176 9.38 -2.11 -29.76
CA VAL A 176 8.24 -2.93 -30.17
C VAL A 176 7.06 -2.57 -29.28
N VAL A 177 5.97 -2.11 -29.89
CA VAL A 177 4.71 -1.85 -29.17
C VAL A 177 4.17 -3.18 -28.64
N LYS A 178 4.04 -3.29 -27.32
CA LYS A 178 3.44 -4.44 -26.65
C LYS A 178 1.98 -4.20 -26.30
N GLU A 179 1.62 -2.95 -26.09
CA GLU A 179 0.27 -2.55 -25.72
C GLU A 179 -0.02 -1.14 -26.22
N GLN A 180 -1.23 -0.94 -26.74
CA GLN A 180 -1.83 0.37 -26.98
C GLN A 180 -2.92 0.55 -25.92
N PHE A 181 -2.58 1.18 -24.80
CA PHE A 181 -3.48 1.27 -23.65
C PHE A 181 -4.51 2.40 -23.79
N ALA A 182 -4.26 3.35 -24.68
CA ALA A 182 -5.20 4.43 -25.00
C ALA A 182 -4.91 5.04 -26.37
N GLU A 183 -5.91 5.67 -26.98
CA GLU A 183 -5.71 6.46 -28.19
C GLU A 183 -4.98 7.78 -27.86
N GLY A 184 -3.96 8.11 -28.65
CA GLY A 184 -3.15 9.30 -28.42
C GLY A 184 -4.00 10.58 -28.38
N ALA A 185 -5.02 10.71 -29.23
CA ALA A 185 -5.90 11.88 -29.22
C ALA A 185 -6.72 12.02 -27.92
N ALA A 186 -7.10 10.90 -27.29
CA ALA A 186 -7.84 10.92 -26.03
C ALA A 186 -6.95 11.47 -24.89
N LEU A 187 -5.70 11.03 -24.84
CA LEU A 187 -4.74 11.48 -23.82
C LEU A 187 -4.30 12.94 -24.02
N GLN A 188 -4.30 13.46 -25.25
CA GLN A 188 -4.02 14.88 -25.52
C GLN A 188 -4.96 15.83 -24.75
N SER A 189 -6.21 15.41 -24.51
CA SER A 189 -7.21 16.24 -23.84
C SER A 189 -6.87 16.55 -22.38
N ALA A 190 -5.99 15.74 -21.75
CA ALA A 190 -5.50 15.98 -20.40
C ALA A 190 -4.48 17.14 -20.34
N ILE A 191 -3.95 17.62 -21.47
CA ILE A 191 -2.84 18.59 -21.52
C ILE A 191 -3.39 19.99 -21.75
N LYS A 192 -3.10 20.90 -20.82
CA LYS A 192 -3.52 22.29 -20.87
C LYS A 192 -2.63 23.08 -21.82
N LYS A 193 -3.21 23.68 -22.86
CA LYS A 193 -2.48 24.49 -23.84
C LYS A 193 -2.12 25.85 -23.24
N ASP A 194 -0.88 26.31 -23.47
CA ASP A 194 -0.36 27.60 -23.02
C ASP A 194 -0.52 27.85 -21.50
N ASP A 195 -0.58 26.78 -20.71
CA ASP A 195 -0.74 26.82 -19.25
C ASP A 195 0.18 25.79 -18.56
N TRP A 196 0.24 25.88 -17.23
CA TRP A 196 1.02 24.97 -16.39
C TRP A 196 0.45 23.57 -16.42
N ASN A 197 1.31 22.58 -16.64
CA ASN A 197 1.01 21.16 -16.56
C ASN A 197 2.01 20.49 -15.62
N SER A 198 1.56 19.50 -14.83
CA SER A 198 2.48 18.67 -14.07
C SER A 198 3.07 17.59 -14.98
N TYR A 199 4.36 17.29 -14.81
CA TYR A 199 5.04 16.16 -15.41
C TYR A 199 5.62 15.29 -14.31
N ARG A 200 5.35 13.99 -14.38
CA ARG A 200 5.95 13.00 -13.50
C ARG A 200 6.66 11.94 -14.33
N ILE A 201 7.92 11.66 -14.01
CA ILE A 201 8.74 10.63 -14.64
C ILE A 201 9.10 9.62 -13.57
N VAL A 202 8.78 8.36 -13.79
CA VAL A 202 9.24 7.25 -12.95
C VAL A 202 10.22 6.42 -13.77
N ALA A 203 11.49 6.45 -13.39
CA ALA A 203 12.53 5.60 -13.96
C ALA A 203 12.93 4.57 -12.91
N ARG A 204 12.57 3.30 -13.11
CA ARG A 204 12.90 2.20 -12.20
C ARG A 204 13.53 1.05 -12.99
N GLY A 205 14.74 0.64 -12.62
CA GLY A 205 15.51 -0.30 -13.43
C GLY A 205 15.69 0.25 -14.85
N PHE A 206 15.07 -0.37 -15.84
CA PHE A 206 15.04 0.11 -17.23
C PHE A 206 13.61 0.32 -17.74
N GLN A 207 12.65 0.49 -16.84
CA GLN A 207 11.30 0.94 -17.16
C GLN A 207 11.17 2.44 -16.93
N PHE A 208 10.58 3.13 -17.90
CA PHE A 208 10.37 4.57 -17.89
C PHE A 208 8.91 4.89 -18.17
N ASP A 209 8.22 5.42 -17.16
CA ASP A 209 6.81 5.81 -17.27
C ASP A 209 6.69 7.33 -17.20
N HIS A 210 6.02 7.92 -18.18
CA HIS A 210 5.79 9.35 -18.30
C HIS A 210 4.33 9.68 -18.01
N TYR A 211 4.08 10.64 -17.14
CA TYR A 211 2.75 11.11 -16.78
C TYR A 211 2.67 12.62 -16.97
N ILE A 212 1.55 13.10 -17.50
CA ILE A 212 1.23 14.53 -17.54
C ILE A 212 -0.15 14.73 -16.92
N ASN A 213 -0.27 15.64 -15.93
CA ASN A 213 -1.49 15.84 -15.14
C ASN A 213 -2.05 14.50 -14.62
N ASP A 214 -1.17 13.71 -14.00
CA ASP A 214 -1.40 12.36 -13.44
C ASP A 214 -1.93 11.30 -14.40
N THR A 215 -2.03 11.62 -15.68
CA THR A 215 -2.44 10.70 -16.73
C THR A 215 -1.20 10.02 -17.32
N LEU A 216 -1.17 8.68 -17.33
CA LEU A 216 -0.08 7.91 -17.98
C LEU A 216 -0.07 8.20 -19.48
N MET A 217 1.05 8.68 -19.98
CA MET A 217 1.23 9.08 -21.37
C MET A 217 1.99 8.04 -22.18
N SER A 218 3.07 7.48 -21.65
CA SER A 218 3.83 6.42 -22.31
C SER A 218 4.63 5.59 -21.30
N SER A 219 4.92 4.35 -21.67
CA SER A 219 5.73 3.43 -20.88
C SER A 219 6.75 2.71 -21.79
N VAL A 220 8.02 2.73 -21.42
CA VAL A 220 9.11 2.07 -22.17
C VAL A 220 9.83 1.12 -21.25
N ILE A 221 10.07 -0.11 -21.68
CA ILE A 221 11.00 -1.05 -21.05
C ILE A 221 12.21 -1.23 -21.99
N ASP A 222 13.41 -0.91 -21.50
CA ASP A 222 14.64 -0.99 -22.28
C ASP A 222 15.50 -2.20 -21.88
N GLU A 223 15.26 -3.33 -22.54
CA GLU A 223 15.97 -4.59 -22.36
C GLU A 223 17.25 -4.67 -23.22
N ASP A 224 17.54 -3.67 -24.06
CA ASP A 224 18.72 -3.64 -24.90
C ASP A 224 19.99 -3.44 -24.07
N LEU A 225 20.62 -4.56 -23.73
CA LEU A 225 21.81 -4.62 -22.87
C LEU A 225 23.00 -3.80 -23.38
N LYS A 226 23.04 -3.46 -24.67
CA LYS A 226 24.19 -2.80 -25.29
C LYS A 226 24.14 -1.29 -25.13
N ASP A 227 22.99 -0.69 -25.47
CA ASP A 227 22.89 0.77 -25.56
C ASP A 227 22.08 1.39 -24.40
N ARG A 228 21.35 0.58 -23.61
CA ARG A 228 20.55 1.08 -22.48
C ARG A 228 21.40 1.80 -21.43
N ARG A 229 20.84 2.83 -20.79
CA ARG A 229 21.55 3.61 -19.75
C ARG A 229 20.90 3.43 -18.39
N ALA A 230 21.71 3.00 -17.41
CA ALA A 230 21.27 2.79 -16.03
C ALA A 230 21.26 4.10 -15.20
N LYS A 231 22.10 5.07 -15.60
CA LYS A 231 22.20 6.37 -14.96
C LYS A 231 22.78 7.42 -15.90
N GLY A 232 22.68 8.69 -15.52
CA GLY A 232 23.30 9.80 -16.23
C GLY A 232 22.65 11.14 -15.89
N LEU A 233 22.96 12.16 -16.67
CA LEU A 233 22.58 13.54 -16.40
C LEU A 233 21.07 13.78 -16.53
N LEU A 234 20.60 14.76 -15.77
CA LEU A 234 19.28 15.39 -15.92
C LEU A 234 19.47 16.75 -16.60
N ALA A 235 18.65 17.08 -17.58
CA ALA A 235 18.64 18.41 -18.19
C ALA A 235 17.27 18.78 -18.76
N LEU A 236 17.08 20.07 -19.02
CA LEU A 236 15.86 20.60 -19.61
C LEU A 236 16.20 21.16 -21.01
N GLN A 237 15.38 20.82 -22.00
CA GLN A 237 15.63 21.19 -23.39
C GLN A 237 15.07 22.59 -23.71
N LEU A 238 15.79 23.31 -24.57
CA LEU A 238 15.27 24.38 -25.40
C LEU A 238 15.55 24.01 -26.87
N HIS A 239 14.48 23.71 -27.60
CA HIS A 239 14.57 23.17 -28.95
C HIS A 239 14.95 24.24 -29.98
N ALA A 240 15.64 23.83 -31.05
CA ALA A 240 15.91 24.69 -32.19
C ALA A 240 14.70 24.85 -33.11
N GLY A 241 14.43 26.07 -33.58
CA GLY A 241 13.32 26.28 -34.50
C GLY A 241 12.69 27.66 -34.34
N PRO A 242 11.38 27.79 -34.63
CA PRO A 242 10.64 29.02 -34.40
C PRO A 242 10.78 29.53 -32.95
N PRO A 243 10.54 30.83 -32.72
CA PRO A 243 10.56 31.41 -31.39
C PRO A 243 9.72 30.61 -30.40
N MET A 244 10.28 30.31 -29.25
CA MET A 244 9.59 29.59 -28.19
C MET A 244 10.00 30.08 -26.82
N LYS A 245 9.10 29.87 -25.85
CA LYS A 245 9.35 30.04 -24.42
C LYS A 245 8.94 28.77 -23.70
N VAL A 246 9.83 28.24 -22.88
CA VAL A 246 9.55 27.11 -21.98
C VAL A 246 9.93 27.49 -20.55
N GLN A 247 9.10 27.08 -19.59
CA GLN A 247 9.28 27.35 -18.18
C GLN A 247 9.11 26.09 -17.35
N PHE A 248 9.91 25.94 -16.30
CA PHE A 248 9.89 24.81 -15.38
C PHE A 248 9.95 25.30 -13.93
N LYS A 249 9.10 24.76 -13.06
CA LYS A 249 9.12 25.04 -11.61
C LYS A 249 8.73 23.81 -10.80
N ASN A 250 8.82 23.91 -9.47
CA ASN A 250 8.47 22.82 -8.54
C ASN A 250 9.23 21.51 -8.81
N ILE A 251 10.49 21.63 -9.25
CA ILE A 251 11.33 20.51 -9.68
C ILE A 251 11.83 19.75 -8.43
N ARG A 252 11.34 18.52 -8.27
CA ARG A 252 11.58 17.66 -7.11
C ARG A 252 11.99 16.27 -7.58
N LEU A 253 13.04 15.75 -6.98
CA LEU A 253 13.63 14.46 -7.30
C LEU A 253 13.63 13.56 -6.06
N LYS A 254 13.14 12.34 -6.22
CA LYS A 254 13.25 11.27 -5.24
C LYS A 254 14.10 10.17 -5.83
N THR A 255 15.24 9.88 -5.22
CA THR A 255 16.04 8.69 -5.58
C THR A 255 15.26 7.46 -5.14
N LEU A 256 15.16 6.48 -6.04
CA LEU A 256 14.64 5.16 -5.72
C LEU A 256 15.85 4.28 -5.45
N ASP A 257 16.04 3.86 -4.20
CA ASP A 257 17.27 3.19 -3.79
C ASP A 257 17.49 1.89 -4.55
N ALA A 258 18.61 1.81 -5.26
CA ALA A 258 19.05 0.59 -5.93
C ALA A 258 19.48 -0.53 -4.95
N THR A 259 19.43 -0.31 -3.64
CA THR A 259 19.53 -1.34 -2.60
C THR A 259 18.16 -1.88 -2.16
N ALA A 260 17.07 -1.27 -2.63
CA ALA A 260 15.71 -1.77 -2.49
C ALA A 260 15.24 -2.60 -3.71
N ASP A 261 15.96 -2.54 -4.86
CA ASP A 261 15.53 -3.22 -6.11
C ASP A 261 16.65 -3.93 -6.92
N LYS A 262 17.87 -4.15 -6.38
CA LYS A 262 18.92 -4.93 -7.07
C LYS A 262 18.85 -6.44 -6.79
N VAL A 263 17.93 -7.12 -7.46
CA VAL A 263 18.22 -8.34 -8.25
C VAL A 263 17.24 -8.36 -9.44
N SER A 264 17.66 -7.91 -10.61
CA SER A 264 17.11 -8.43 -11.88
C SER A 264 17.98 -8.04 -13.07
N SER A 265 18.94 -8.89 -13.38
CA SER A 265 19.17 -9.29 -14.78
C SER A 265 18.14 -10.40 -15.08
N SER A 266 17.27 -10.18 -16.07
CA SER A 266 16.42 -11.21 -16.69
C SER A 266 15.70 -12.19 -15.75
N LYS A 267 15.16 -11.71 -14.63
CA LYS A 267 14.24 -12.48 -13.77
C LYS A 267 13.13 -11.56 -13.29
N GLU A 268 11.91 -12.09 -13.18
CA GLU A 268 10.81 -11.46 -12.45
C GLU A 268 11.31 -10.78 -11.16
N PRO A 269 10.68 -9.67 -10.69
CA PRO A 269 11.06 -9.03 -9.44
C PRO A 269 11.27 -10.09 -8.36
N ALA A 270 12.38 -9.99 -7.60
CA ALA A 270 12.74 -10.98 -6.61
C ALA A 270 11.56 -11.16 -5.65
N LYS A 271 10.92 -12.32 -5.76
CA LYS A 271 9.70 -12.63 -5.05
C LYS A 271 10.00 -12.62 -3.55
N LYS A 272 9.16 -11.94 -2.79
CA LYS A 272 9.16 -12.00 -1.33
C LYS A 272 8.91 -13.42 -0.89
N LYS A 273 9.81 -13.95 -0.06
CA LYS A 273 9.79 -15.35 0.33
C LYS A 273 8.91 -15.53 1.55
N VAL A 274 7.84 -16.27 1.39
CA VAL A 274 6.92 -16.63 2.46
C VAL A 274 7.12 -18.09 2.80
N LEU A 275 7.53 -18.39 4.03
CA LEU A 275 7.68 -19.75 4.52
C LEU A 275 6.47 -20.12 5.37
N LEU A 276 5.66 -21.07 4.90
CA LEU A 276 4.50 -21.60 5.61
C LEU A 276 4.88 -22.90 6.32
N LEU A 277 4.98 -22.83 7.63
CA LEU A 277 5.27 -23.96 8.50
C LEU A 277 3.97 -24.68 8.85
N ALA A 278 3.79 -25.87 8.30
CA ALA A 278 2.69 -26.76 8.65
C ALA A 278 3.09 -27.62 9.85
N GLY A 279 2.34 -27.49 10.95
CA GLY A 279 2.52 -28.29 12.16
C GLY A 279 2.20 -29.76 11.95
N ASN A 280 2.47 -30.55 12.99
CA ASN A 280 2.08 -31.95 13.02
C ASN A 280 0.56 -32.09 12.97
N ARG A 281 0.09 -33.20 12.42
CA ARG A 281 -1.31 -33.60 12.56
C ARG A 281 -1.71 -33.69 14.04
N SER A 282 -2.86 -33.11 14.35
CA SER A 282 -3.44 -33.17 15.70
C SER A 282 -4.91 -33.57 15.75
N HIS A 283 -5.63 -33.48 14.63
CA HIS A 283 -7.05 -33.81 14.54
C HIS A 283 -7.35 -34.78 13.38
N GLY A 284 -8.63 -35.15 13.30
CA GLY A 284 -9.20 -35.96 12.22
C GLY A 284 -9.45 -35.16 10.95
N PHE A 285 -9.69 -35.86 9.85
CA PHE A 285 -9.96 -35.30 8.52
C PHE A 285 -10.90 -34.08 8.53
N GLY A 286 -10.41 -32.97 7.99
CA GLY A 286 -11.17 -31.72 7.85
C GLY A 286 -11.12 -30.78 9.06
N ALA A 287 -10.32 -31.11 10.08
CA ALA A 287 -10.00 -30.22 11.21
C ALA A 287 -8.48 -30.15 11.44
N HIS A 288 -7.95 -28.96 11.76
CA HIS A 288 -6.50 -28.71 11.95
C HIS A 288 -5.63 -29.31 10.83
N ASP A 289 -6.09 -29.19 9.58
CA ASP A 289 -5.37 -29.73 8.44
C ASP A 289 -4.25 -28.78 8.02
N HIS A 290 -3.19 -28.77 8.84
CA HIS A 290 -2.08 -27.83 8.72
C HIS A 290 -1.41 -27.91 7.35
N THR A 291 -1.11 -29.12 6.88
CA THR A 291 -0.45 -29.37 5.60
C THR A 291 -1.32 -28.95 4.43
N ALA A 292 -2.60 -29.35 4.40
CA ALA A 292 -3.53 -28.96 3.34
C ALA A 292 -3.76 -27.44 3.30
N GLY A 293 -3.99 -26.82 4.46
CA GLY A 293 -4.19 -25.38 4.58
C GLY A 293 -2.98 -24.58 4.11
N CYS A 294 -1.77 -24.91 4.59
CA CYS A 294 -0.54 -24.25 4.16
C CYS A 294 -0.26 -24.48 2.67
N THR A 295 -0.51 -25.68 2.15
CA THR A 295 -0.35 -25.98 0.71
C THR A 295 -1.25 -25.09 -0.15
N LEU A 296 -2.52 -24.97 0.24
CA LEU A 296 -3.49 -24.13 -0.47
C LEU A 296 -3.10 -22.65 -0.42
N LEU A 297 -2.77 -22.12 0.76
CA LEU A 297 -2.36 -20.72 0.91
C LEU A 297 -1.09 -20.41 0.12
N ALA A 298 -0.08 -21.30 0.16
CA ALA A 298 1.15 -21.14 -0.62
C ALA A 298 0.86 -21.09 -2.12
N ARG A 299 0.03 -22.02 -2.62
CA ARG A 299 -0.38 -22.05 -4.03
C ARG A 299 -1.04 -20.74 -4.43
N LEU A 300 -2.03 -20.27 -3.67
CA LEU A 300 -2.79 -19.07 -4.01
C LEU A 300 -1.94 -17.80 -3.96
N LEU A 301 -0.98 -17.71 -3.04
CA LEU A 301 -0.01 -16.62 -3.02
C LEU A 301 0.85 -16.63 -4.30
N ASN A 302 1.33 -17.79 -4.72
CA ASN A 302 2.13 -17.94 -5.94
C ASN A 302 1.32 -17.66 -7.23
N GLU A 303 0.03 -17.99 -7.24
CA GLU A 303 -0.89 -17.76 -8.37
C GLU A 303 -1.47 -16.35 -8.41
N SER A 304 -1.31 -15.57 -7.33
CA SER A 304 -1.94 -14.25 -7.19
C SER A 304 -1.41 -13.18 -8.16
N GLY A 305 -0.27 -13.43 -8.81
CA GLY A 305 0.45 -12.44 -9.62
C GLY A 305 1.22 -11.41 -8.79
N LEU A 306 1.20 -11.50 -7.47
CA LEU A 306 2.04 -10.70 -6.58
C LEU A 306 3.49 -11.18 -6.62
N PRO A 307 4.47 -10.31 -6.29
CA PRO A 307 5.88 -10.70 -6.22
C PRO A 307 6.13 -11.52 -4.93
N ILE A 308 5.50 -12.68 -4.81
CA ILE A 308 5.59 -13.60 -3.66
C ILE A 308 6.00 -14.98 -4.16
N GLU A 309 6.93 -15.60 -3.44
CA GLU A 309 7.35 -17.00 -3.58
C GLU A 309 7.04 -17.65 -2.25
N ALA A 310 5.92 -18.36 -2.20
CA ALA A 310 5.45 -19.03 -1.00
C ALA A 310 5.82 -20.51 -1.05
N THR A 311 6.46 -21.00 0.01
CA THR A 311 6.85 -22.39 0.17
C THR A 311 6.20 -22.98 1.42
N MET A 312 5.60 -24.16 1.28
CA MET A 312 5.12 -24.94 2.43
C MET A 312 6.24 -25.86 2.91
N HIS A 313 6.47 -25.88 4.22
CA HIS A 313 7.43 -26.74 4.91
C HIS A 313 6.72 -27.51 6.02
N SER A 314 6.74 -28.84 5.93
CA SER A 314 6.07 -29.73 6.87
C SER A 314 6.97 -30.03 8.07
N LEU A 315 6.58 -29.60 9.26
CA LEU A 315 7.33 -29.90 10.49
C LEU A 315 7.30 -31.40 10.83
N GLN A 316 6.24 -32.11 10.41
CA GLN A 316 6.09 -33.54 10.66
C GLN A 316 7.11 -34.38 9.87
N SER A 317 7.31 -34.05 8.60
CA SER A 317 8.17 -34.85 7.70
C SER A 317 9.57 -34.28 7.54
N GLN A 318 9.75 -32.97 7.69
CA GLN A 318 11.02 -32.27 7.45
C GLN A 318 11.66 -31.73 8.73
N GLY A 319 10.95 -31.75 9.87
CA GLY A 319 11.43 -31.16 11.13
C GLY A 319 11.50 -29.63 11.07
N TRP A 320 12.21 -29.02 12.04
CA TRP A 320 12.43 -27.58 12.05
C TRP A 320 13.30 -27.15 10.86
N PRO A 321 12.97 -26.05 10.13
CA PRO A 321 13.75 -25.63 8.98
C PRO A 321 15.18 -25.23 9.37
N SER A 322 16.11 -25.35 8.42
CA SER A 322 17.49 -24.93 8.66
C SER A 322 17.61 -23.40 8.79
N PRO A 323 18.67 -22.88 9.43
CA PRO A 323 18.90 -21.44 9.53
C PRO A 323 18.94 -20.74 8.18
N GLU A 324 19.40 -21.40 7.12
CA GLU A 324 19.42 -20.86 5.75
C GLU A 324 18.00 -20.69 5.19
N VAL A 325 17.10 -21.66 5.43
CA VAL A 325 15.69 -21.57 5.01
C VAL A 325 14.97 -20.47 5.77
N LEU A 326 15.14 -20.42 7.10
CA LEU A 326 14.52 -19.39 7.95
C LEU A 326 15.03 -17.98 7.60
N SER A 327 16.35 -17.84 7.44
CA SER A 327 16.96 -16.53 7.13
C SER A 327 16.68 -16.06 5.70
N ALA A 328 16.20 -16.91 4.81
CA ALA A 328 15.72 -16.50 3.49
C ALA A 328 14.29 -15.93 3.51
N ALA A 329 13.50 -16.17 4.56
CA ALA A 329 12.10 -15.76 4.61
C ALA A 329 11.93 -14.25 4.94
N ASP A 330 11.12 -13.58 4.13
CA ASP A 330 10.59 -12.24 4.40
C ASP A 330 9.38 -12.31 5.36
N SER A 331 8.62 -13.40 5.33
CA SER A 331 7.56 -13.68 6.31
C SER A 331 7.52 -15.17 6.64
N ILE A 332 7.33 -15.49 7.92
CA ILE A 332 7.14 -16.85 8.41
C ILE A 332 5.71 -16.98 8.92
N VAL A 333 4.98 -17.95 8.37
CA VAL A 333 3.62 -18.32 8.77
C VAL A 333 3.71 -19.62 9.55
N ILE A 334 3.06 -19.69 10.71
CA ILE A 334 2.86 -20.94 11.45
C ILE A 334 1.38 -21.28 11.52
N TYR A 335 1.04 -22.46 11.03
CA TYR A 335 -0.26 -23.09 11.22
C TYR A 335 -0.02 -24.47 11.80
N ALA A 336 -0.19 -24.59 13.12
CA ALA A 336 0.21 -25.72 13.93
C ALA A 336 -0.59 -25.74 15.23
N ASP A 337 -0.39 -26.79 16.04
CA ASP A 337 -0.80 -26.79 17.44
C ASP A 337 -0.02 -25.75 18.26
N GLY A 338 -0.64 -25.28 19.35
CA GLY A 338 -0.08 -24.26 20.23
C GLY A 338 0.22 -24.72 21.65
N GLY A 339 0.11 -23.78 22.58
CA GLY A 339 0.33 -24.01 24.01
C GLY A 339 1.78 -24.29 24.34
N GLY A 340 2.02 -25.22 25.28
CA GLY A 340 3.39 -25.63 25.66
C GLY A 340 4.15 -26.30 24.52
N GLY A 341 3.44 -26.96 23.61
CA GLY A 341 3.99 -27.64 22.43
C GLY A 341 4.18 -26.76 21.20
N HIS A 342 3.87 -25.46 21.29
CA HIS A 342 3.97 -24.57 20.14
C HIS A 342 5.39 -24.59 19.55
N PRO A 343 5.56 -24.85 18.23
CA PRO A 343 6.89 -25.01 17.62
C PRO A 343 7.86 -23.86 17.90
N PHE A 344 7.38 -22.61 17.88
CA PHE A 344 8.22 -21.43 18.16
C PHE A 344 8.81 -21.36 19.57
N ASN A 345 8.22 -22.04 20.57
CA ASN A 345 8.66 -21.93 21.97
C ASN A 345 10.13 -22.34 22.16
N SER A 346 10.60 -23.31 21.37
CA SER A 346 11.99 -23.80 21.41
C SER A 346 12.96 -22.97 20.55
N HIS A 347 12.46 -22.00 19.77
CA HIS A 347 13.23 -21.27 18.76
C HIS A 347 13.14 -19.74 18.89
N LEU A 348 12.74 -19.24 20.08
CA LEU A 348 12.44 -17.83 20.28
C LEU A 348 13.61 -16.89 19.94
N ASP A 349 14.82 -17.23 20.37
CA ASP A 349 15.99 -16.37 20.15
C ASP A 349 16.47 -16.37 18.69
N GLU A 350 16.22 -17.46 17.96
CA GLU A 350 16.47 -17.55 16.52
C GLU A 350 15.46 -16.69 15.75
N LEU A 351 14.17 -16.85 16.05
CA LEU A 351 13.09 -16.10 15.43
C LEU A 351 13.20 -14.60 15.74
N GLN A 352 13.52 -14.21 16.97
CA GLN A 352 13.67 -12.80 17.36
C GLN A 352 14.68 -12.08 16.47
N LYS A 353 15.83 -12.70 16.17
CA LYS A 353 16.84 -12.13 15.27
C LYS A 353 16.28 -11.87 13.86
N LEU A 354 15.35 -12.71 13.40
CA LEU A 354 14.68 -12.55 12.11
C LEU A 354 13.66 -11.41 12.17
N VAL A 355 12.86 -11.32 13.23
CA VAL A 355 11.88 -10.23 13.40
C VAL A 355 12.57 -8.87 13.55
N ASP A 356 13.72 -8.82 14.24
CA ASP A 356 14.49 -7.59 14.45
C ASP A 356 15.07 -7.02 13.14
N ARG A 357 15.35 -7.87 12.16
CA ARG A 357 15.75 -7.45 10.80
C ARG A 357 14.57 -7.22 9.84
N GLY A 358 13.32 -7.36 10.30
CA GLY A 358 12.13 -7.05 9.51
C GLY A 358 11.31 -8.24 9.01
N THR A 359 11.68 -9.50 9.33
CA THR A 359 10.90 -10.68 8.93
C THR A 359 9.53 -10.66 9.62
N GLY A 360 8.45 -10.80 8.85
CA GLY A 360 7.09 -10.84 9.38
C GLY A 360 6.73 -12.18 10.03
N ILE A 361 5.81 -12.15 11.00
CA ILE A 361 5.31 -13.36 11.68
C ILE A 361 3.79 -13.46 11.53
N VAL A 362 3.31 -14.61 11.10
CA VAL A 362 1.88 -14.92 11.04
C VAL A 362 1.57 -16.15 11.87
N CYS A 363 0.60 -16.04 12.77
CA CYS A 363 0.10 -17.14 13.60
C CYS A 363 -1.36 -17.44 13.24
N ILE A 364 -1.66 -18.68 12.85
CA ILE A 364 -2.99 -19.12 12.43
C ILE A 364 -3.56 -20.11 13.46
N HIS A 365 -4.82 -19.88 13.83
CA HIS A 365 -5.63 -20.74 14.67
C HIS A 365 -4.92 -21.11 15.99
N TYR A 366 -4.71 -22.39 16.28
CA TYR A 366 -4.03 -22.85 17.48
C TYR A 366 -2.57 -22.35 17.56
N GLY A 367 -1.96 -21.98 16.43
CA GLY A 367 -0.66 -21.31 16.38
C GLY A 367 -0.64 -19.91 17.02
N VAL A 368 -1.78 -19.32 17.41
CA VAL A 368 -1.81 -18.08 18.21
C VAL A 368 -1.65 -18.34 19.71
N GLU A 369 -1.69 -19.60 20.15
CA GLU A 369 -1.54 -19.96 21.55
C GLU A 369 -0.10 -20.28 21.92
N THR A 370 0.35 -19.70 23.03
CA THR A 370 1.60 -20.07 23.69
C THR A 370 1.44 -19.98 25.21
N VAL A 371 2.52 -20.25 25.94
CA VAL A 371 2.57 -20.15 27.41
C VAL A 371 3.02 -18.75 27.85
N ALA A 372 2.60 -18.35 29.04
CA ALA A 372 3.04 -17.12 29.67
C ALA A 372 4.56 -17.06 29.87
N GLY A 373 5.09 -15.87 30.17
CA GLY A 373 6.52 -15.63 30.35
C GLY A 373 7.22 -15.29 29.04
N LYS A 374 8.43 -15.83 28.82
CA LYS A 374 9.26 -15.50 27.65
C LYS A 374 8.53 -15.75 26.30
N PRO A 375 7.81 -16.88 26.10
CA PRO A 375 7.09 -17.10 24.85
C PRO A 375 5.94 -16.11 24.63
N GLY A 376 5.07 -15.92 25.61
CA GLY A 376 3.99 -14.91 25.54
C GLY A 376 4.51 -13.50 25.27
N GLN A 377 5.60 -13.10 25.92
CA GLN A 377 6.23 -11.80 25.66
C GLN A 377 6.76 -11.66 24.24
N ALA A 378 7.29 -12.74 23.66
CA ALA A 378 7.72 -12.75 22.27
C ALA A 378 6.53 -12.60 21.32
N PHE A 379 5.41 -13.27 21.56
CA PHE A 379 4.21 -13.12 20.73
C PHE A 379 3.61 -11.70 20.83
N LEU A 380 3.59 -11.11 22.02
CA LEU A 380 3.22 -9.70 22.20
C LEU A 380 4.14 -8.76 21.41
N ASP A 381 5.44 -9.06 21.30
CA ASP A 381 6.36 -8.28 20.47
C ASP A 381 6.18 -8.54 18.97
N TRP A 382 5.91 -9.78 18.57
CA TRP A 382 5.85 -10.17 17.15
C TRP A 382 4.50 -9.87 16.53
N THR A 383 3.44 -10.53 17.02
CA THR A 383 2.09 -10.46 16.48
C THR A 383 1.21 -9.46 17.23
N GLY A 384 1.66 -8.91 18.36
CA GLY A 384 0.91 -7.93 19.15
C GLY A 384 -0.13 -8.53 20.11
N GLY A 385 -0.38 -9.83 20.03
CA GLY A 385 -1.36 -10.53 20.84
C GLY A 385 -1.26 -12.05 20.72
N TYR A 386 -1.78 -12.76 21.71
CA TYR A 386 -1.76 -14.23 21.76
C TYR A 386 -2.86 -14.78 22.66
N PHE A 387 -3.15 -16.06 22.50
CA PHE A 387 -3.99 -16.83 23.42
C PHE A 387 -3.16 -17.29 24.60
N GLU A 388 -3.63 -17.01 25.82
CA GLU A 388 -3.01 -17.50 27.05
C GLU A 388 -3.98 -18.46 27.79
N PRO A 389 -3.54 -19.69 28.13
CA PRO A 389 -4.35 -20.60 28.92
C PRO A 389 -4.82 -19.98 30.24
N HIS A 390 -6.07 -20.28 30.64
CA HIS A 390 -6.78 -19.71 31.79
C HIS A 390 -7.12 -18.22 31.68
N TRP A 391 -6.76 -17.55 30.59
CA TRP A 391 -7.17 -16.18 30.28
C TRP A 391 -8.09 -16.15 29.06
N SER A 392 -7.70 -16.83 28.00
CA SER A 392 -8.41 -16.90 26.71
C SER A 392 -9.28 -18.14 26.58
N VAL A 393 -10.19 -18.15 25.61
CA VAL A 393 -11.19 -19.22 25.43
C VAL A 393 -11.35 -19.63 23.97
N ASN A 394 -11.64 -20.91 23.69
CA ASN A 394 -11.77 -21.47 22.33
C ASN A 394 -13.11 -22.19 22.02
N PRO A 395 -14.26 -21.51 22.07
CA PRO A 395 -15.53 -22.15 21.70
C PRO A 395 -15.69 -22.27 20.17
N HIS A 396 -16.48 -23.24 19.71
CA HIS A 396 -17.05 -23.22 18.36
C HIS A 396 -18.30 -22.36 18.32
N TRP A 397 -18.31 -21.33 17.47
CA TRP A 397 -19.45 -20.44 17.29
C TRP A 397 -19.42 -19.76 15.92
N THR A 398 -20.51 -19.10 15.57
CA THR A 398 -20.62 -18.39 14.29
C THR A 398 -20.39 -16.91 14.51
N ALA A 399 -19.23 -16.41 14.09
CA ALA A 399 -18.91 -14.99 14.11
C ALA A 399 -19.53 -14.29 12.89
N ASP A 400 -19.96 -13.04 13.07
CA ASP A 400 -20.68 -12.22 12.10
C ASP A 400 -19.95 -10.88 11.88
N TYR A 401 -18.96 -10.90 10.99
CA TYR A 401 -18.06 -9.76 10.74
C TYR A 401 -18.71 -8.74 9.79
N LYS A 402 -19.13 -7.61 10.35
CA LYS A 402 -19.91 -6.58 9.62
C LYS A 402 -19.11 -5.35 9.21
N ALA A 403 -18.04 -5.05 9.94
CA ALA A 403 -17.25 -3.84 9.76
C ALA A 403 -15.77 -4.17 9.89
N PHE A 404 -14.95 -3.43 9.15
CA PHE A 404 -13.51 -3.62 9.08
C PHE A 404 -12.80 -2.27 9.20
N PRO A 405 -11.63 -2.20 9.86
CA PRO A 405 -10.80 -0.99 9.84
C PRO A 405 -10.33 -0.68 8.41
N ALA A 406 -9.91 0.56 8.18
CA ALA A 406 -9.12 0.91 7.00
C ALA A 406 -7.69 0.36 7.18
N HIS A 407 -7.42 -0.82 6.63
CA HIS A 407 -6.12 -1.49 6.76
C HIS A 407 -5.85 -2.36 5.51
N PRO A 408 -4.59 -2.53 5.05
CA PRO A 408 -4.30 -3.38 3.89
C PRO A 408 -4.83 -4.82 4.01
N ILE A 409 -4.86 -5.37 5.23
CA ILE A 409 -5.39 -6.73 5.48
C ILE A 409 -6.88 -6.83 5.13
N THR A 410 -7.64 -5.75 5.26
CA THR A 410 -9.09 -5.72 5.01
C THR A 410 -9.43 -5.25 3.59
N SER A 411 -8.42 -4.93 2.76
CA SER A 411 -8.62 -4.54 1.35
C SER A 411 -9.43 -5.59 0.60
N GLY A 412 -10.56 -5.14 0.04
CA GLY A 412 -11.50 -5.96 -0.71
C GLY A 412 -12.25 -7.04 0.10
N VAL A 413 -12.07 -7.12 1.42
CA VAL A 413 -12.82 -8.06 2.27
C VAL A 413 -14.23 -7.51 2.47
N LYS A 414 -15.25 -8.31 2.13
CA LYS A 414 -16.66 -7.98 2.34
C LYS A 414 -17.18 -8.56 3.66
N PRO A 415 -18.29 -8.02 4.22
CA PRO A 415 -18.92 -8.62 5.39
C PRO A 415 -19.22 -10.10 5.18
N PHE A 416 -18.93 -10.92 6.19
CA PHE A 416 -19.14 -12.36 6.13
C PHE A 416 -19.43 -12.97 7.49
N ARG A 417 -20.11 -14.12 7.46
CA ARG A 417 -20.49 -14.88 8.65
C ARG A 417 -20.00 -16.31 8.49
N ILE A 418 -19.28 -16.83 9.48
CA ILE A 418 -18.67 -18.15 9.38
C ILE A 418 -18.55 -18.86 10.73
N ASN A 419 -18.84 -20.16 10.74
CA ASN A 419 -18.68 -21.00 11.91
C ASN A 419 -17.27 -21.59 11.95
N ASP A 420 -16.58 -21.39 13.07
CA ASP A 420 -15.23 -21.91 13.30
C ASP A 420 -15.01 -22.08 14.82
N GLU A 421 -13.85 -22.59 15.22
CA GLU A 421 -13.38 -22.51 16.61
C GLU A 421 -12.70 -21.16 16.85
N TRP A 422 -13.51 -20.11 16.98
CA TRP A 422 -13.03 -18.75 17.14
C TRP A 422 -12.62 -18.46 18.58
N TYR A 423 -11.32 -18.22 18.78
CA TYR A 423 -10.80 -17.91 20.10
C TYR A 423 -10.95 -16.42 20.41
N TYR A 424 -11.15 -16.08 21.68
CA TYR A 424 -11.25 -14.69 22.12
C TYR A 424 -10.77 -14.49 23.57
N HIS A 425 -10.87 -13.24 24.03
CA HIS A 425 -10.29 -12.76 25.29
C HIS A 425 -8.76 -12.96 25.29
N MET A 426 -8.13 -12.45 24.24
CA MET A 426 -6.69 -12.57 24.00
C MET A 426 -5.89 -11.67 24.94
N ARG A 427 -4.61 -12.00 25.12
CA ARG A 427 -3.62 -11.02 25.59
C ARG A 427 -3.24 -10.13 24.42
N PHE A 428 -3.13 -8.84 24.68
CA PHE A 428 -2.60 -7.86 23.74
C PHE A 428 -1.54 -7.00 24.42
N ARG A 429 -0.74 -6.30 23.60
CA ARG A 429 0.18 -5.27 24.10
C ARG A 429 -0.60 -4.25 24.93
N GLU A 430 0.08 -3.67 25.92
CA GLU A 430 -0.50 -2.63 26.76
C GLU A 430 -1.04 -1.48 25.91
N GLY A 431 -2.29 -1.09 26.14
CA GLY A 431 -2.96 -0.05 25.37
C GLY A 431 -3.16 -0.35 23.88
N MET A 432 -3.00 -1.59 23.43
CA MET A 432 -3.01 -1.98 22.01
C MET A 432 -1.96 -1.23 21.18
N GLU A 433 -0.81 -0.87 21.78
CA GLU A 433 0.24 -0.13 21.09
C GLU A 433 0.69 -0.85 19.81
N GLY A 434 0.56 -0.16 18.66
CA GLY A 434 0.91 -0.70 17.34
C GLY A 434 -0.02 -1.82 16.84
N VAL A 435 -1.06 -2.18 17.60
CA VAL A 435 -2.01 -3.25 17.27
C VAL A 435 -3.29 -2.68 16.70
N THR A 436 -3.70 -3.19 15.53
CA THR A 436 -4.99 -2.87 14.90
C THR A 436 -5.88 -4.11 14.92
N PRO A 437 -7.03 -4.10 15.61
CA PRO A 437 -8.04 -5.15 15.48
C PRO A 437 -8.54 -5.27 14.04
N ILE A 438 -8.49 -6.48 13.47
CA ILE A 438 -8.87 -6.74 12.08
C ILE A 438 -10.25 -7.38 11.99
N LEU A 439 -10.48 -8.44 12.78
CA LEU A 439 -11.78 -9.10 12.90
C LEU A 439 -12.30 -8.90 14.32
N THR A 440 -13.45 -8.25 14.44
CA THR A 440 -14.08 -7.95 15.73
C THR A 440 -15.55 -8.33 15.70
N ASP A 441 -16.00 -9.01 16.74
CA ASP A 441 -17.41 -9.35 16.97
C ASP A 441 -17.65 -9.54 18.49
N LEU A 442 -18.91 -9.67 18.91
CA LEU A 442 -19.30 -9.93 20.29
C LEU A 442 -19.83 -11.37 20.43
N PRO A 443 -19.06 -12.30 21.04
CA PRO A 443 -19.50 -13.67 21.26
C PRO A 443 -20.79 -13.74 22.09
N GLY A 444 -21.72 -14.60 21.69
CA GLY A 444 -22.97 -14.81 22.41
C GLY A 444 -22.81 -15.67 23.68
N PRO A 445 -23.82 -15.69 24.57
CA PRO A 445 -23.79 -16.48 25.81
C PRO A 445 -23.63 -17.98 25.58
N GLU A 446 -23.98 -18.49 24.39
CA GLU A 446 -23.78 -19.89 24.00
C GLU A 446 -22.31 -20.32 24.01
N THR A 447 -21.40 -19.37 23.83
CA THR A 447 -19.95 -19.60 23.83
C THR A 447 -19.39 -19.83 25.24
N LEU A 448 -20.16 -19.52 26.29
CA LEU A 448 -19.75 -19.56 27.69
C LEU A 448 -20.26 -20.79 28.46
N LYS A 449 -20.87 -21.76 27.78
CA LYS A 449 -21.54 -22.91 28.43
C LYS A 449 -20.57 -23.90 29.10
N ARG A 450 -19.31 -23.93 28.67
CA ARG A 450 -18.30 -24.84 29.24
C ARG A 450 -17.90 -24.38 30.66
N PRO A 451 -17.56 -25.30 31.58
CA PRO A 451 -17.06 -24.95 32.91
C PRO A 451 -15.73 -24.21 32.83
N ASP A 452 -15.28 -23.66 33.95
CA ASP A 452 -14.03 -22.92 33.97
C ASP A 452 -12.81 -23.85 33.78
N GLY A 453 -11.82 -23.42 32.99
CA GLY A 453 -10.70 -24.27 32.60
C GLY A 453 -9.65 -23.54 31.77
N PRO A 454 -8.62 -24.27 31.29
CA PRO A 454 -7.49 -23.68 30.57
C PRO A 454 -7.88 -23.07 29.22
N HIS A 455 -8.89 -23.63 28.53
CA HIS A 455 -9.35 -23.16 27.22
C HIS A 455 -10.87 -22.91 27.16
N SER A 456 -11.59 -23.23 28.23
CA SER A 456 -13.04 -23.15 28.33
C SER A 456 -13.49 -21.80 28.91
N GLY A 457 -14.35 -21.74 29.91
CA GLY A 457 -14.72 -20.45 30.53
C GLY A 457 -13.69 -19.97 31.55
N ASN A 458 -13.77 -18.70 31.95
CA ASN A 458 -13.22 -18.20 33.21
C ASN A 458 -13.98 -16.94 33.65
N PRO A 459 -13.85 -16.47 34.91
CA PRO A 459 -14.59 -15.32 35.41
C PRO A 459 -14.35 -14.02 34.62
N ALA A 460 -13.11 -13.77 34.17
CA ALA A 460 -12.76 -12.55 33.43
C ALA A 460 -13.48 -12.51 32.06
N VAL A 461 -13.50 -13.64 31.36
CA VAL A 461 -14.21 -13.76 30.08
C VAL A 461 -15.70 -13.55 30.24
N ARG A 462 -16.31 -14.15 31.27
CA ARG A 462 -17.75 -13.99 31.54
C ARG A 462 -18.07 -12.54 31.86
N GLU A 463 -17.22 -11.87 32.62
CA GLU A 463 -17.37 -10.46 32.93
C GLU A 463 -17.26 -9.58 31.67
N ALA A 464 -16.26 -9.81 30.82
CA ALA A 464 -16.07 -9.07 29.58
C ALA A 464 -17.29 -9.20 28.64
N ILE A 465 -17.77 -10.43 28.42
CA ILE A 465 -18.96 -10.67 27.59
C ILE A 465 -20.22 -10.08 28.22
N ALA A 466 -20.38 -10.18 29.55
CA ALA A 466 -21.53 -9.58 30.24
C ALA A 466 -21.56 -8.05 30.13
N LYS A 467 -20.39 -7.40 30.02
CA LYS A 467 -20.24 -5.96 29.76
C LYS A 467 -20.44 -5.59 28.28
N GLY A 468 -20.58 -6.57 27.39
CA GLY A 468 -20.66 -6.34 25.94
C GLY A 468 -19.34 -5.89 25.33
N GLU A 469 -18.21 -6.26 25.94
CA GLU A 469 -16.88 -5.88 25.43
C GLU A 469 -16.60 -6.61 24.11
N PRO A 470 -16.33 -5.87 23.02
CA PRO A 470 -16.04 -6.46 21.72
C PRO A 470 -14.77 -7.32 21.82
N GLN A 471 -14.76 -8.43 21.08
CA GLN A 471 -13.66 -9.38 21.07
C GLN A 471 -12.98 -9.42 19.71
N HIS A 472 -11.67 -9.63 19.71
CA HIS A 472 -10.84 -9.55 18.50
C HIS A 472 -10.31 -10.94 18.12
N MET A 473 -10.76 -11.45 16.99
CA MET A 473 -10.41 -12.79 16.47
C MET A 473 -9.25 -12.73 15.48
N ALA A 474 -8.95 -11.55 14.92
CA ALA A 474 -7.76 -11.32 14.13
C ALA A 474 -7.23 -9.90 14.38
N TRP A 475 -5.92 -9.73 14.29
CA TRP A 475 -5.25 -8.46 14.58
C TRP A 475 -3.93 -8.34 13.80
N ALA A 476 -3.57 -7.10 13.50
CA ALA A 476 -2.30 -6.74 12.88
C ALA A 476 -1.43 -5.99 13.89
N HIS A 477 -0.12 -6.20 13.85
CA HIS A 477 0.84 -5.47 14.67
C HIS A 477 1.95 -4.92 13.78
N GLN A 478 2.26 -3.64 13.90
CA GLN A 478 3.39 -3.02 13.21
C GLN A 478 4.38 -2.48 14.24
N ARG A 479 5.60 -3.04 14.22
CA ARG A 479 6.71 -2.61 15.07
C ARG A 479 7.32 -1.30 14.54
N ALA A 480 7.98 -0.55 15.41
CA ALA A 480 8.64 0.71 15.06
C ALA A 480 9.74 0.55 13.98
N ASN A 481 10.37 -0.64 13.90
CA ASN A 481 11.36 -0.96 12.86
C ASN A 481 10.73 -1.36 11.51
N GLY A 482 9.40 -1.32 11.38
CA GLY A 482 8.66 -1.68 10.18
C GLY A 482 8.32 -3.17 10.05
N ALA A 483 8.81 -4.03 10.96
CA ALA A 483 8.41 -5.44 10.99
C ALA A 483 6.91 -5.58 11.32
N ARG A 484 6.26 -6.58 10.74
CA ARG A 484 4.81 -6.74 10.75
C ARG A 484 4.41 -8.12 11.26
N GLY A 485 3.37 -8.18 12.08
CA GLY A 485 2.82 -9.41 12.62
C GLY A 485 1.32 -9.52 12.40
N PHE A 486 0.82 -10.72 12.17
CA PHE A 486 -0.61 -11.00 11.99
C PHE A 486 -1.01 -12.23 12.81
N GLY A 487 -2.01 -12.08 13.67
CA GLY A 487 -2.61 -13.20 14.39
C GLY A 487 -4.07 -13.35 13.99
N CYS A 488 -4.52 -14.59 13.80
CA CYS A 488 -5.93 -14.90 13.55
C CYS A 488 -6.30 -16.23 14.19
N SER A 489 -7.35 -16.27 15.01
CA SER A 489 -7.80 -17.48 15.70
C SER A 489 -8.65 -18.41 14.85
N GLY A 490 -9.03 -18.03 13.64
CA GLY A 490 -9.78 -18.88 12.70
C GLY A 490 -8.88 -19.88 11.99
N GLY A 491 -9.49 -20.95 11.47
CA GLY A 491 -8.79 -21.98 10.69
C GLY A 491 -9.01 -23.40 11.18
N HIS A 492 -9.75 -23.64 12.26
CA HIS A 492 -10.01 -25.00 12.77
C HIS A 492 -10.66 -25.87 11.70
N VAL A 493 -11.74 -25.37 11.09
CA VAL A 493 -12.52 -26.09 10.08
C VAL A 493 -11.88 -25.88 8.71
N HIS A 494 -11.23 -26.92 8.18
CA HIS A 494 -10.49 -26.84 6.91
C HIS A 494 -11.36 -26.33 5.74
N TRP A 495 -12.64 -26.70 5.72
CA TRP A 495 -13.54 -26.31 4.65
C TRP A 495 -13.78 -24.79 4.57
N ASN A 496 -13.52 -24.04 5.65
CA ASN A 496 -13.63 -22.59 5.68
C ASN A 496 -12.66 -21.88 4.74
N TRP A 497 -11.55 -22.54 4.33
CA TRP A 497 -10.68 -22.02 3.28
C TRP A 497 -11.41 -21.83 1.95
N GLY A 498 -12.53 -22.51 1.73
CA GLY A 498 -13.39 -22.29 0.57
C GLY A 498 -14.12 -20.95 0.56
N HIS A 499 -14.34 -20.33 1.72
CA HIS A 499 -15.04 -19.05 1.83
C HIS A 499 -14.17 -17.90 1.28
N PRO A 500 -14.65 -17.11 0.31
CA PRO A 500 -13.82 -16.15 -0.41
C PRO A 500 -13.26 -15.04 0.50
N GLU A 501 -14.10 -14.47 1.37
CA GLU A 501 -13.69 -13.37 2.25
C GLU A 501 -12.75 -13.82 3.38
N PHE A 502 -13.06 -14.96 4.02
CA PHE A 502 -12.16 -15.62 4.98
C PHE A 502 -10.79 -15.85 4.36
N ARG A 503 -10.73 -16.48 3.18
CA ARG A 503 -9.47 -16.73 2.47
C ARG A 503 -8.73 -15.45 2.08
N ARG A 504 -9.43 -14.45 1.57
CA ARG A 504 -8.84 -13.15 1.20
C ARG A 504 -8.13 -12.49 2.38
N LEU A 505 -8.75 -12.55 3.56
CA LEU A 505 -8.19 -11.99 4.77
C LEU A 505 -6.81 -12.58 5.10
N PHE A 506 -6.68 -13.91 5.07
CA PHE A 506 -5.39 -14.57 5.33
C PHE A 506 -4.36 -14.24 4.25
N LEU A 507 -4.74 -14.28 2.97
CA LEU A 507 -3.83 -13.92 1.88
C LEU A 507 -3.34 -12.48 1.99
N ASN A 508 -4.23 -11.53 2.29
CA ASN A 508 -3.88 -10.14 2.55
C ASN A 508 -2.96 -10.01 3.77
N GLY A 509 -3.25 -10.73 4.86
CA GLY A 509 -2.42 -10.77 6.06
C GLY A 509 -1.00 -11.22 5.78
N ILE A 510 -0.85 -12.34 5.07
CA ILE A 510 0.45 -12.92 4.72
C ILE A 510 1.23 -12.03 3.75
N ALA A 511 0.57 -11.47 2.73
CA ALA A 511 1.21 -10.53 1.81
C ALA A 511 1.67 -9.26 2.53
N TRP A 512 0.83 -8.73 3.42
CA TRP A 512 1.16 -7.54 4.20
C TRP A 512 2.33 -7.78 5.16
N THR A 513 2.41 -8.92 5.85
CA THR A 513 3.55 -9.24 6.73
C THR A 513 4.83 -9.48 5.94
N ALA A 514 4.75 -9.98 4.72
CA ALA A 514 5.87 -10.08 3.78
C ALA A 514 6.29 -8.74 3.17
N GLN A 515 5.64 -7.63 3.58
CA GLN A 515 5.85 -6.28 3.07
C GLN A 515 5.57 -6.14 1.56
N VAL A 516 4.62 -6.93 1.05
CA VAL A 516 4.07 -6.77 -0.29
C VAL A 516 2.84 -5.85 -0.21
N ASP A 517 2.73 -4.94 -1.18
CA ASP A 517 1.56 -4.06 -1.28
C ASP A 517 0.32 -4.88 -1.60
N VAL A 518 -0.66 -4.85 -0.70
CA VAL A 518 -1.94 -5.51 -0.90
C VAL A 518 -2.78 -4.65 -1.86
N PRO A 519 -3.26 -5.18 -3.00
CA PRO A 519 -4.09 -4.43 -3.93
C PRO A 519 -5.35 -3.88 -3.24
N ALA A 520 -5.90 -2.78 -3.75
CA ALA A 520 -7.14 -2.19 -3.19
C ALA A 520 -8.32 -3.17 -3.18
N GLY A 521 -8.39 -4.08 -4.17
CA GLY A 521 -9.37 -5.17 -4.25
C GLY A 521 -9.05 -6.41 -3.39
N GLY A 522 -7.93 -6.37 -2.65
CA GLY A 522 -7.33 -7.51 -1.97
C GLY A 522 -6.48 -8.40 -2.89
N VAL A 523 -5.77 -9.35 -2.31
CA VAL A 523 -5.04 -10.38 -3.04
C VAL A 523 -6.03 -11.19 -3.89
N PRO A 524 -5.76 -11.42 -5.20
CA PRO A 524 -6.57 -12.31 -6.01
C PRO A 524 -6.70 -13.70 -5.38
N ILE A 525 -7.93 -14.13 -5.10
CA ILE A 525 -8.20 -15.30 -4.24
C ILE A 525 -8.39 -16.63 -4.99
N GLY A 526 -8.33 -16.61 -6.33
CA GLY A 526 -8.60 -17.78 -7.18
C GLY A 526 -9.99 -18.42 -6.96
N GLN A 527 -10.32 -19.42 -7.77
CA GLN A 527 -11.43 -20.32 -7.47
C GLN A 527 -10.92 -21.49 -6.63
N VAL A 528 -11.69 -21.88 -5.61
CA VAL A 528 -11.38 -23.03 -4.74
C VAL A 528 -12.63 -23.89 -4.65
N GLY A 529 -12.60 -25.04 -5.32
CA GLY A 529 -13.61 -26.08 -5.22
C GLY A 529 -13.20 -27.15 -4.21
N VAL A 530 -14.02 -28.20 -4.12
CA VAL A 530 -13.76 -29.30 -3.17
C VAL A 530 -12.49 -30.07 -3.53
N GLU A 531 -12.20 -30.25 -4.82
CA GLU A 531 -10.98 -30.95 -5.23
C GLU A 531 -9.73 -30.20 -4.78
N GLU A 532 -9.72 -28.86 -4.88
CA GLU A 532 -8.61 -28.06 -4.39
C GLU A 532 -8.47 -28.11 -2.87
N LEU A 533 -9.59 -28.21 -2.13
CA LEU A 533 -9.56 -28.38 -0.68
C LEU A 533 -9.05 -29.77 -0.26
N LEU A 534 -9.23 -30.79 -1.10
CA LEU A 534 -8.76 -32.15 -0.83
C LEU A 534 -7.26 -32.36 -1.09
N VAL A 535 -6.56 -31.38 -1.67
CA VAL A 535 -5.11 -31.47 -1.91
C VAL A 535 -4.33 -31.28 -0.61
N GLY A 536 -3.36 -32.17 -0.37
CA GLY A 536 -2.40 -32.02 0.73
C GLY A 536 -2.89 -32.48 2.10
N HIS A 537 -4.04 -33.17 2.17
CA HIS A 537 -4.50 -33.81 3.40
C HIS A 537 -3.52 -34.88 3.87
N ASP A 538 -3.24 -34.90 5.17
CA ASP A 538 -2.38 -35.90 5.82
C ASP A 538 -3.12 -37.23 6.09
N GLU A 539 -4.41 -37.30 5.77
CA GLU A 539 -5.27 -38.47 5.95
C GLU A 539 -5.80 -39.01 4.62
N GLN A 540 -6.03 -40.32 4.59
CA GLN A 540 -6.88 -40.91 3.55
C GLN A 540 -8.29 -40.34 3.72
N ILE A 541 -8.87 -39.86 2.61
CA ILE A 541 -10.25 -39.39 2.58
C ILE A 541 -11.17 -40.49 3.13
N PRO A 542 -11.92 -40.25 4.20
CA PRO A 542 -12.81 -41.25 4.78
C PRO A 542 -13.87 -41.71 3.78
N GLU A 543 -14.26 -42.99 3.80
CA GLU A 543 -15.29 -43.54 2.92
C GLU A 543 -16.66 -42.82 3.08
N ASN A 544 -16.93 -42.29 4.26
CA ASN A 544 -18.14 -41.54 4.57
C ASN A 544 -17.99 -40.01 4.32
N PHE A 545 -16.92 -39.57 3.66
CA PHE A 545 -16.75 -38.16 3.32
C PHE A 545 -17.89 -37.68 2.40
N ASN A 546 -18.65 -36.70 2.90
CA ASN A 546 -19.77 -36.13 2.16
C ASN A 546 -19.30 -34.95 1.29
N LYS A 547 -18.77 -35.27 0.11
CA LYS A 547 -18.35 -34.29 -0.89
C LYS A 547 -19.48 -33.30 -1.26
N ALA A 548 -20.69 -33.80 -1.49
CA ALA A 548 -21.84 -32.98 -1.88
C ALA A 548 -22.20 -31.93 -0.82
N ARG A 549 -22.00 -32.22 0.47
CA ARG A 549 -22.18 -31.24 1.55
C ARG A 549 -21.19 -30.08 1.42
N VAL A 550 -19.93 -30.38 1.15
CA VAL A 550 -18.90 -29.34 0.97
C VAL A 550 -19.18 -28.54 -0.29
N GLU A 551 -19.54 -29.18 -1.40
CA GLU A 551 -19.93 -28.48 -2.65
C GLU A 551 -21.11 -27.53 -2.44
N ALA A 552 -22.14 -27.96 -1.71
CA ALA A 552 -23.30 -27.12 -1.39
C ALA A 552 -22.89 -25.90 -0.55
N MET A 553 -22.02 -26.10 0.45
CA MET A 553 -21.48 -25.03 1.28
C MET A 553 -20.68 -24.01 0.46
N LEU A 554 -19.81 -24.47 -0.45
CA LEU A 554 -19.03 -23.59 -1.32
C LEU A 554 -19.91 -22.78 -2.28
N LYS A 555 -21.00 -23.39 -2.77
CA LYS A 555 -21.97 -22.71 -3.65
C LYS A 555 -22.80 -21.66 -2.90
N GLU A 556 -22.97 -21.79 -1.60
CA GLU A 556 -23.65 -20.77 -0.79
C GLU A 556 -22.76 -19.53 -0.61
N TRP A 557 -21.44 -19.70 -0.61
CA TRP A 557 -20.47 -18.62 -0.37
C TRP A 557 -19.98 -17.89 -1.62
N ASN A 558 -20.05 -18.53 -2.80
CA ASN A 558 -19.59 -17.99 -4.08
C ASN A 558 -20.77 -17.71 -5.02
#